data_AF-A0A8H5TP55-F1
#
_entry.id   AF-A0A8H5TP55-F1
#
_cell.length_a   1.000
_cell.length_b   1.000
_cell.length_c   1.000
_cell.angle_alpha   90.00
_cell.angle_beta   90.00
_cell.angle_gamma   90.00
#
_symmetry.space_group_name_H-M   'P 1'
#
loop_
_entity.id
_entity.type
_entity.pdbx_description
1 polymer ?
#
loop_
_entity_poly.entity_id
_entity_poly.type
_entity_poly.pdbx_seq_one_letter_code
_entity_poly.pdbx_strand_id
1 'polypeptide(L)'
;MAANTIELSVPLPRSLDTRIYLRLSTKAKSIVLFLSTASQDELASPVSLGSFVYALPNLDSVWPLLEGLTDMSKKFRRTVSLISPMTELSEEFWDNYDMHQARFRMAPE
;
A
#
# COMPACT_ATOMS: atom_id res chain seq x y z
N MET A 1 18.59 -18.82 -3.28
CA MET A 1 17.17 -18.50 -3.56
C MET A 1 17.11 -17.14 -4.22
N ALA A 2 16.67 -17.06 -5.48
CA ALA A 2 16.62 -15.80 -6.22
C ALA A 2 15.55 -14.90 -5.61
N ALA A 3 15.94 -13.71 -5.14
CA ALA A 3 14.99 -12.71 -4.70
C ALA A 3 14.37 -12.06 -5.93
N ASN A 4 13.05 -11.96 -5.97
CA ASN A 4 12.39 -11.23 -7.05
C ASN A 4 12.58 -9.74 -6.76
N THR A 5 13.31 -9.06 -7.63
CA THR A 5 13.66 -7.65 -7.46
C THR A 5 12.97 -6.84 -8.53
N ILE A 6 12.22 -5.83 -8.11
CA ILE A 6 11.53 -4.88 -8.98
C ILE A 6 12.23 -3.53 -8.81
N GLU A 7 12.64 -2.94 -9.93
CA GLU A 7 13.30 -1.63 -9.97
C GLU A 7 12.44 -0.65 -10.77
N LEU A 8 12.23 0.53 -10.21
CA LEU A 8 11.43 1.59 -10.81
C LEU A 8 12.19 2.92 -10.68
N SER A 9 12.13 3.73 -11.73
CA SER A 9 12.57 5.12 -11.67
C SER A 9 11.48 6.05 -12.17
N VAL A 10 11.19 7.11 -11.44
CA VAL A 10 10.22 8.14 -11.84
C VAL A 10 10.83 9.54 -11.66
N PRO A 11 10.56 10.49 -12.57
CA PRO A 11 11.00 11.87 -12.40
C PRO A 11 10.21 12.55 -11.28
N LEU A 12 10.85 13.47 -10.56
CA LEU A 12 10.17 14.29 -9.57
C LEU A 12 9.25 15.32 -10.27
N PRO A 13 7.99 15.49 -9.83
CA PRO A 13 7.03 16.38 -10.49
C PRO A 13 7.48 17.84 -10.62
N ARG A 14 8.34 18.31 -9.72
CA ARG A 14 8.84 19.70 -9.68
C ARG A 14 10.30 19.85 -10.08
N SER A 15 11.01 18.74 -10.31
CA SER A 15 12.43 18.72 -10.66
C SER A 15 12.69 17.58 -11.64
N LEU A 16 12.51 17.84 -12.94
CA LEU A 16 12.63 16.82 -13.98
C LEU A 16 14.03 16.23 -14.11
N ASP A 17 15.04 16.97 -13.66
CA ASP A 17 16.44 16.52 -13.62
C ASP A 17 16.70 15.49 -12.49
N THR A 18 15.85 15.50 -11.47
CA THR A 18 15.98 14.61 -10.31
C THR A 18 15.01 13.44 -10.43
N ARG A 19 15.54 12.23 -10.31
CA ARG A 19 14.76 11.00 -10.34
C ARG A 19 14.71 10.34 -8.98
N ILE A 20 13.57 9.75 -8.68
CA ILE A 20 13.39 8.81 -7.57
C ILE A 20 13.69 7.42 -8.10
N TYR A 21 14.62 6.72 -7.46
CA TYR A 21 14.94 5.33 -7.72
C TYR A 21 14.41 4.46 -6.59
N LEU A 22 13.67 3.43 -6.96
CA LEU A 22 13.01 2.54 -6.02
C LEU A 22 13.35 1.11 -6.39
N ARG A 23 13.96 0.39 -5.44
CA ARG A 23 14.29 -1.04 -5.60
C ARG A 23 13.62 -1.84 -4.50
N LEU A 24 12.67 -2.65 -4.89
CA LEU A 24 11.93 -3.56 -4.03
C LEU A 24 12.50 -4.97 -4.20
N SER A 25 12.91 -5.61 -3.11
CA SER A 25 13.35 -7.01 -3.10
C SER A 25 12.47 -7.82 -2.16
N THR A 26 11.73 -8.78 -2.71
CA THR A 26 10.98 -9.75 -1.91
C THR A 26 11.87 -10.93 -1.54
N LYS A 27 11.92 -11.23 -0.25
CA LYS A 27 12.58 -12.40 0.34
C LYS A 27 11.50 -13.32 0.91
N ALA A 28 11.89 -14.54 1.29
CA ALA A 28 10.95 -15.54 1.79
C ALA A 28 10.08 -15.08 2.98
N LYS A 29 10.59 -14.20 3.85
CA LYS A 29 9.88 -13.72 5.06
C LYS A 29 10.00 -12.21 5.27
N SER A 30 10.48 -11.47 4.28
CA SER A 30 10.69 -10.03 4.42
C SER A 30 10.63 -9.33 3.07
N ILE A 31 10.34 -8.04 3.13
CA ILE A 31 10.36 -7.13 2.00
C ILE A 31 11.42 -6.09 2.31
N VAL A 32 12.35 -5.88 1.38
CA VAL A 32 13.38 -4.84 1.50
C VAL A 32 13.11 -3.78 0.44
N LEU A 33 12.97 -2.54 0.88
CA LEU A 33 12.74 -1.39 0.02
C LEU A 33 13.95 -0.44 0.12
N PHE A 34 14.58 -0.16 -1.02
CA PHE A 34 15.57 0.90 -1.16
C PHE A 34 14.94 2.06 -1.92
N LEU A 35 15.11 3.26 -1.38
CA LEU A 35 14.65 4.52 -1.97
C LEU A 35 15.83 5.48 -2.01
N SER A 36 16.14 6.00 -3.19
CA SER A 36 17.10 7.10 -3.34
C SER A 36 16.60 8.12 -4.34
N THR A 37 17.21 9.29 -4.30
CA THR A 37 17.07 10.32 -5.33
C THR A 37 18.45 10.62 -5.90
N ALA A 38 18.54 10.82 -7.21
CA ALA A 38 19.75 11.33 -7.84
C ALA A 38 19.39 12.27 -8.99
N SER A 39 20.15 13.35 -9.12
CA SER A 39 20.19 14.18 -10.33
C SER A 39 21.02 13.49 -11.42
N GLN A 40 20.95 14.00 -12.66
CA GLN A 40 21.71 13.40 -13.76
C GLN A 40 23.23 13.47 -13.54
N ASP A 41 23.70 14.49 -12.84
CA ASP A 41 25.12 14.71 -12.55
C ASP A 41 25.64 13.80 -11.42
N GLU A 42 24.75 13.33 -10.53
CA GLU A 42 25.10 12.51 -9.36
C GLU A 42 25.04 11.00 -9.63
N LEU A 43 24.60 10.56 -10.81
CA LEU A 43 24.40 9.15 -11.16
C LEU A 43 25.67 8.28 -11.05
N ALA A 44 26.85 8.89 -11.18
CA ALA A 44 28.13 8.18 -11.07
C ALA A 44 28.65 8.08 -9.62
N SER A 45 28.03 8.78 -8.68
CA SER A 45 28.46 8.84 -7.28
C SER A 45 27.72 7.79 -6.44
N PRO A 46 28.41 7.06 -5.55
CA PRO A 46 27.75 6.13 -4.64
C PRO A 46 26.81 6.88 -3.68
N VAL A 47 25.55 6.44 -3.62
CA VAL A 47 24.52 7.01 -2.76
C VAL A 47 24.75 6.58 -1.31
N SER A 48 24.79 7.55 -0.40
CA SER A 48 24.84 7.27 1.04
C SER A 48 23.51 6.69 1.54
N LEU A 49 23.58 5.59 2.30
CA LEU A 49 22.42 4.94 2.89
C LEU A 49 21.96 5.74 4.12
N GLY A 50 21.12 6.77 3.91
CA GLY A 50 20.77 7.72 4.96
C GLY A 50 20.04 7.10 6.17
N SER A 51 19.05 6.22 5.94
CA SER A 51 18.30 5.56 7.01
C SER A 51 17.84 4.17 6.60
N PHE A 52 17.76 3.26 7.58
CA PHE A 52 17.26 1.90 7.40
C PHE A 52 16.23 1.59 8.50
N VAL A 53 14.98 1.43 8.10
CA VAL A 53 13.86 1.11 9.01
C VAL A 53 13.46 -0.34 8.77
N TYR A 54 13.33 -1.10 9.85
CA TYR A 54 12.78 -2.46 9.81
C TYR A 54 11.48 -2.50 10.58
N ALA A 55 10.50 -3.24 10.06
CA ALA A 55 9.26 -3.54 10.72
C ALA A 55 9.05 -5.06 10.69
N LEU A 56 8.66 -5.63 11.82
CA LEU A 56 8.26 -7.02 11.92
C LEU A 56 6.73 -7.09 11.93
N PRO A 57 6.11 -8.03 11.19
CA PRO A 57 4.68 -8.23 11.30
C PRO A 57 4.35 -8.66 12.72
N ASN A 58 3.40 -7.96 13.36
CA ASN A 58 2.91 -8.33 14.68
C ASN A 58 2.03 -9.58 14.54
N LEU A 59 2.60 -10.75 14.81
CA LEU A 59 1.92 -12.05 14.66
C LEU A 59 0.77 -12.23 15.68
N ASP A 60 0.77 -11.48 16.79
CA ASP A 60 -0.29 -11.52 17.80
C ASP A 60 -1.53 -10.68 17.41
N SER A 61 -1.44 -9.91 16.32
CA SER A 61 -2.55 -9.07 15.84
C SER A 61 -3.48 -9.77 14.85
N VAL A 62 -3.34 -11.08 14.62
CA VAL A 62 -4.21 -11.83 13.70
C VAL A 62 -5.65 -11.99 14.24
N TRP A 63 -5.85 -11.94 15.56
CA TRP A 63 -7.19 -12.15 16.15
C TRP A 63 -8.02 -10.90 16.52
N PRO A 64 -7.52 -9.64 16.44
CA PRO A 64 -8.38 -8.44 16.50
C PRO A 64 -8.66 -7.77 15.14
N LEU A 65 -8.00 -8.18 14.04
CA LEU A 65 -8.13 -7.52 12.72
C LEU A 65 -9.56 -7.59 12.13
N LEU A 66 -10.33 -8.63 12.49
CA LEU A 66 -11.73 -8.78 12.07
C LEU A 66 -12.66 -7.74 12.74
N GLU A 67 -12.48 -7.45 14.03
CA GLU A 67 -13.29 -6.44 14.72
C GLU A 67 -12.95 -5.03 14.24
N GLY A 68 -11.66 -4.72 14.04
CA GLY A 68 -11.22 -3.41 13.53
C GLY A 68 -11.69 -3.12 12.09
N LEU A 69 -11.75 -4.14 11.21
CA LEU A 69 -12.28 -4.01 9.86
C LEU A 69 -13.79 -3.74 9.83
N THR A 70 -14.55 -4.29 10.78
CA THR A 70 -16.00 -3.99 10.90
C THR A 70 -16.28 -2.58 11.43
N ASP A 71 -15.41 -2.02 12.26
CA ASP A 71 -15.55 -0.63 12.72
C ASP A 71 -15.19 0.37 11.61
N MET A 72 -14.12 0.08 10.87
CA MET A 72 -13.73 0.87 9.71
C MET A 72 -14.78 0.86 8.58
N SER A 73 -15.41 -0.30 8.31
CA SER A 73 -16.48 -0.40 7.30
C SER A 73 -17.73 0.39 7.70
N LYS A 74 -18.11 0.36 8.99
CA LYS A 74 -19.22 1.16 9.52
C LYS A 74 -18.95 2.66 9.41
N LYS A 75 -17.73 3.09 9.73
CA LYS A 75 -17.32 4.51 9.63
C LYS A 75 -17.29 4.97 8.17
N PHE A 76 -16.73 4.15 7.27
CA PHE A 76 -16.73 4.41 5.84
C PHE A 76 -18.13 4.50 5.26
N ARG A 77 -19.04 3.56 5.58
CA ARG A 77 -20.44 3.58 5.14
C ARG A 77 -21.14 4.87 5.55
N ARG A 78 -20.91 5.34 6.78
CA ARG A 78 -21.51 6.57 7.30
C ARG A 78 -20.96 7.81 6.60
N THR A 79 -19.65 7.88 6.35
CA THR A 79 -19.04 8.97 5.58
C THR A 79 -19.52 9.00 4.14
N VAL A 80 -19.56 7.84 3.46
CA VAL A 80 -20.02 7.74 2.06
C VAL A 80 -21.51 8.06 1.94
N SER A 81 -22.35 7.62 2.88
CA SER A 81 -23.78 7.97 2.92
C SER A 81 -24.02 9.48 3.11
N LEU A 82 -23.15 10.18 3.83
CA LEU A 82 -23.24 11.63 4.02
C LEU A 82 -22.86 12.44 2.77
N ILE A 83 -22.03 11.88 1.88
CA ILE A 83 -21.60 12.55 0.62
C ILE A 83 -22.31 12.01 -0.63
N SER A 84 -23.07 10.92 -0.51
CA SER A 84 -23.85 10.30 -1.59
C SER A 84 -24.82 11.23 -2.35
N PRO A 85 -25.45 12.27 -1.75
CA PRO A 85 -26.23 13.21 -2.54
C PRO A 85 -25.39 14.23 -3.31
N MET A 86 -24.08 14.34 -3.03
CA MET A 86 -23.13 15.22 -3.74
C MET A 86 -22.35 14.51 -4.85
N THR A 87 -22.31 13.19 -4.83
CA THR A 87 -21.63 12.37 -5.85
C THR A 87 -22.58 11.25 -6.22
N GLU A 88 -23.00 11.15 -7.49
CA GLU A 88 -23.87 10.08 -8.04
C GLU A 88 -23.27 8.67 -7.86
N LEU A 89 -23.12 8.22 -6.62
CA LEU A 89 -22.73 6.86 -6.28
C LEU A 89 -23.98 6.00 -6.42
N SER A 90 -23.97 5.12 -7.41
CA SER A 90 -25.09 4.22 -7.72
C SER A 90 -25.26 3.15 -6.64
N GLU A 91 -26.50 2.68 -6.46
CA GLU A 91 -26.84 1.54 -5.59
C GLU A 91 -26.03 0.27 -5.94
N GLU A 92 -25.61 0.13 -7.20
CA GLU A 92 -24.74 -0.97 -7.66
C GLU A 92 -23.39 -1.02 -6.91
N PHE A 93 -22.88 0.12 -6.45
CA PHE A 93 -21.66 0.15 -5.63
C PHE A 93 -21.89 -0.55 -4.28
N TRP A 94 -23.05 -0.33 -3.64
CA TRP A 94 -23.41 -0.94 -2.37
C TRP A 94 -23.67 -2.44 -2.52
N ASP A 95 -24.39 -2.83 -3.58
CA ASP A 95 -24.64 -4.25 -3.88
C ASP A 95 -23.34 -5.02 -4.13
N ASN A 96 -22.39 -4.42 -4.86
CA ASN A 96 -21.09 -5.04 -5.10
C ASN A 96 -20.26 -5.12 -3.81
N TYR A 97 -20.29 -4.07 -2.98
CA TYR A 97 -19.61 -4.07 -1.68
C TYR A 97 -20.14 -5.17 -0.75
N ASP A 98 -21.45 -5.29 -0.62
CA ASP A 98 -22.09 -6.29 0.26
C ASP A 98 -21.87 -7.71 -0.27
N MET A 99 -21.87 -7.93 -1.60
CA MET A 99 -21.51 -9.21 -2.21
C MET A 99 -20.08 -9.62 -1.87
N HIS A 100 -19.12 -8.68 -1.96
CA HIS A 100 -17.73 -8.95 -1.64
C HIS A 100 -17.55 -9.25 -0.15
N GLN A 101 -18.22 -8.51 0.74
CA GLN A 101 -18.21 -8.78 2.19
C GLN A 101 -18.79 -10.16 2.53
N ALA A 102 -19.89 -10.57 1.88
CA ALA A 102 -20.50 -11.88 2.10
C ALA A 102 -19.58 -13.04 1.70
N ARG A 103 -18.74 -12.86 0.67
CA ARG A 103 -17.74 -13.86 0.27
C ARG A 103 -16.63 -14.05 1.31
N PHE A 104 -16.22 -12.98 2.00
CA PHE A 104 -15.24 -13.09 3.09
C PHE A 104 -15.82 -13.76 4.34
N ARG A 105 -17.15 -13.70 4.53
CA ARG A 105 -17.84 -14.32 5.68
C ARG A 105 -18.05 -15.83 5.56
N MET A 106 -17.92 -16.40 4.36
CA MET A 106 -18.20 -17.82 4.07
C MET A 106 -16.96 -18.66 3.72
N ALA A 107 -15.75 -18.21 4.09
CA ALA A 107 -14.57 -19.07 4.04
C ALA A 107 -14.63 -20.06 5.23
N PRO A 108 -14.65 -21.39 5.02
CA PRO A 108 -14.54 -22.36 6.11
C PRO A 108 -13.12 -22.32 6.71
N GLU A 109 -13.03 -22.53 8.04
CA GLU A 109 -11.79 -22.65 8.82
C GLU A 109 -10.80 -23.68 8.28
#